data_AF-A0A8J2MC34-F1
#
_entry.id   AF-A0A8J2MC34-F1
#
_cell.length_a   1.000
_cell.length_b   1.000
_cell.length_c   1.000
_cell.angle_alpha   90.00
_cell.angle_beta   90.00
_cell.angle_gamma   90.00
#
_symmetry.space_group_name_H-M   'P 1'
#
loop_
_entity.id
_entity.type
_entity.pdbx_description
1 polymer ?
#
loop_
_entity_poly.entity_id
_entity_poly.type
_entity_poly.pdbx_seq_one_letter_code
_entity_poly.pdbx_strand_id
1 'polypeptide(L)' 'MHTKKKLREPAVGELVSKREYLLSAAGQQFSAKLAPKYSGQYTVIEKISRKIFLIQDIDGTVQRVHKLGLSLKMYCT' A
#
# COMPACT_ATOMS: atom_id res chain seq x y z
N MET A 1 -7.80 28.16 -5.96
CA MET A 1 -6.51 27.76 -5.35
C MET A 1 -6.55 26.26 -5.06
N HIS A 2 -5.80 25.44 -5.79
CA HIS A 2 -5.73 24.00 -5.51
C HIS A 2 -4.75 23.74 -4.36
N THR A 3 -5.24 23.61 -3.13
CA THR A 3 -4.42 23.16 -1.99
C THR A 3 -4.06 21.69 -2.19
N LYS A 4 -2.79 21.41 -2.52
CA LYS A 4 -2.27 20.04 -2.52
C LYS A 4 -2.34 19.50 -1.10
N LYS A 5 -3.28 18.60 -0.82
CA LYS A 5 -3.38 17.91 0.48
C LYS A 5 -2.08 17.12 0.70
N LYS A 6 -1.29 17.51 1.72
CA LYS A 6 -0.04 16.81 2.07
C LYS A 6 -0.43 15.44 2.65
N LEU A 7 -0.19 14.38 1.88
CA LEU A 7 -0.37 13.01 2.35
C LEU A 7 0.67 12.71 3.45
N ARG A 8 0.19 12.34 4.64
CA ARG A 8 1.01 11.88 5.77
C ARG A 8 1.99 10.80 5.31
N GLU A 9 3.20 10.82 5.85
CA GLU A 9 4.17 9.75 5.63
C GLU A 9 4.01 8.70 6.73
N PRO A 10 3.94 7.40 6.40
CA PRO A 10 3.93 6.38 7.42
C PRO A 10 5.29 6.34 8.12
N ALA A 11 5.26 6.17 9.44
CA ALA A 11 6.46 5.93 10.25
C ALA A 11 6.79 4.44 10.30
N VAL A 12 8.02 4.11 10.74
CA VAL A 12 8.39 2.73 11.06
C VAL A 12 7.54 2.26 12.25
N GLY A 13 7.03 1.03 12.17
CA GLY A 13 6.08 0.44 13.12
C GLY A 13 4.62 0.71 12.81
N GLU A 14 4.28 1.58 11.83
CA GLU A 14 2.89 1.81 11.48
C GLU A 14 2.30 0.73 10.57
N LEU A 15 1.00 0.48 10.76
CA LEU A 15 0.20 -0.41 9.93
C LEU A 15 -0.26 0.30 8.66
N VAL A 16 -0.09 -0.36 7.53
CA VAL A 16 -0.43 0.11 6.20
C VAL A 16 -1.06 -1.01 5.38
N SER A 17 -1.98 -0.67 4.48
CA SER A 17 -2.43 -1.57 3.43
C SER A 17 -1.67 -1.32 2.14
N LYS A 18 -1.39 -2.40 1.43
CA LYS A 18 -0.80 -2.36 0.09
C LYS A 18 -1.92 -2.39 -0.95
N ARG A 19 -1.80 -1.62 -2.02
CA ARG A 19 -2.68 -1.76 -3.18
C ARG A 19 -2.30 -3.00 -3.95
N GLU A 20 -3.26 -3.88 -4.18
CA GLU A 20 -3.07 -4.98 -5.13
C GLU A 20 -3.20 -4.43 -6.54
N TYR A 21 -2.17 -4.66 -7.34
CA TYR A 21 -2.26 -4.49 -8.79
C TYR A 21 -2.78 -5.82 -9.34
N LEU A 22 -4.02 -5.83 -9.81
CA LEU A 22 -4.54 -6.93 -10.62
C LEU A 22 -3.71 -6.97 -11.90
N LEU A 23 -2.65 -7.77 -11.89
CA LEU A 23 -1.88 -8.07 -13.09
C LEU A 23 -2.73 -8.99 -13.97
N SER A 24 -2.85 -8.58 -15.22
CA SER A 24 -3.37 -9.32 -16.38
C SER A 24 -4.79 -8.94 -16.82
N ALA A 25 -4.82 -8.45 -18.05
CA ALA A 25 -5.99 -8.15 -18.88
C ALA A 25 -6.81 -9.40 -19.28
N ALA A 26 -6.49 -10.60 -18.78
CA ALA A 26 -7.04 -11.86 -19.26
C ALA A 26 -8.19 -12.47 -18.41
N GLY A 27 -8.53 -11.88 -17.25
CA GLY A 27 -9.62 -12.38 -16.38
C GLY A 27 -10.74 -11.36 -16.06
N GLN A 28 -10.80 -10.24 -16.80
CA GLN A 28 -11.32 -8.97 -16.30
C GLN A 28 -12.83 -8.72 -16.34
N GLN A 29 -13.69 -9.57 -16.92
CA GLN A 29 -15.05 -9.08 -17.19
C GLN A 29 -16.02 -9.07 -15.99
N PHE A 30 -15.83 -9.90 -14.95
CA PHE A 30 -16.81 -9.97 -13.84
C PHE A 30 -16.23 -9.78 -12.43
N SER A 31 -15.10 -10.39 -12.08
CA SER A 31 -14.61 -10.39 -10.69
C SER A 31 -13.80 -9.15 -10.27
N ALA A 32 -13.28 -8.36 -11.22
CA ALA A 32 -12.40 -7.23 -10.91
C ALA A 32 -13.10 -6.04 -10.22
N LYS A 33 -14.43 -5.92 -10.32
CA LYS A 33 -15.20 -4.87 -9.63
C LYS A 33 -15.45 -5.15 -8.15
N LEU A 34 -15.37 -6.43 -7.73
CA LEU A 34 -15.66 -6.85 -6.36
C LEU A 34 -14.41 -7.01 -5.50
N ALA A 35 -13.24 -7.15 -6.12
CA ALA A 35 -11.98 -7.28 -5.38
C ALA A 35 -11.61 -5.96 -4.67
N PRO A 36 -11.24 -6.00 -3.39
CA PRO A 36 -10.83 -4.80 -2.66
C PRO A 36 -9.54 -4.23 -3.26
N LYS A 37 -9.55 -2.91 -3.50
CA LYS A 37 -8.41 -2.20 -4.10
C LYS A 37 -7.15 -2.26 -3.23
N TYR A 38 -7.31 -2.34 -1.92
CA TYR A 38 -6.22 -2.43 -0.95
C TYR A 38 -6.41 -3.71 -0.15
N SER A 39 -5.31 -4.41 0.08
CA SER A 39 -5.30 -5.69 0.76
C SER A 39 -4.22 -5.70 1.83
N GLY A 40 -4.36 -6.65 2.75
CA GLY A 40 -3.43 -6.93 3.83
C GLY A 40 -3.29 -5.83 4.89
N GLN A 41 -2.88 -6.26 6.07
CA GLN A 41 -2.29 -5.42 7.11
C GLN A 41 -0.79 -5.67 7.08
N TYR A 42 -0.03 -4.64 6.73
CA TYR A 42 1.42 -4.71 6.70
C TYR A 42 2.01 -3.72 7.68
N THR A 43 3.10 -4.09 8.32
CA THR A 43 3.86 -3.22 9.21
C THR A 43 5.03 -2.61 8.45
N VAL A 44 5.22 -1.29 8.54
CA VAL A 44 6.43 -0.66 7.99
C VAL A 44 7.61 -1.02 8.88
N ILE A 45 8.54 -1.83 8.38
CA ILE A 45 9.73 -2.22 9.14
C ILE A 45 10.91 -1.28 8.90
N GLU A 46 10.96 -0.64 7.73
CA GLU A 46 12.06 0.26 7.40
C GLU A 46 11.65 1.33 6.39
N LYS A 47 12.22 2.53 6.54
CA LYS A 47 12.12 3.63 5.58
C LYS A 47 13.44 3.80 4.84
N ILE A 48 13.55 3.17 3.66
CA ILE A 48 14.72 3.32 2.78
C ILE A 48 14.82 4.75 2.24
N SER A 49 13.69 5.38 1.89
CA SER A 49 13.65 6.78 1.45
C SER A 49 12.26 7.40 1.66
N ARG A 50 12.10 8.69 1.35
CA ARG A 50 10.78 9.38 1.36
C ARG A 50 9.72 8.69 0.48
N LYS A 51 10.16 7.88 -0.49
CA LYS A 51 9.28 7.20 -1.46
C LYS A 51 9.35 5.68 -1.40
N ILE A 52 10.28 5.08 -0.66
CA ILE A 52 10.50 3.63 -0.66
C ILE A 52 10.50 3.13 0.78
N PHE A 53 9.69 2.12 1.03
CA PHE A 53 9.48 1.53 2.34
C PHE A 53 9.61 0.01 2.22
N LEU A 54 10.14 -0.61 3.26
CA LEU A 54 10.01 -2.05 3.47
C LEU A 54 8.81 -2.27 4.39
N ILE A 55 7.91 -3.13 3.94
CA ILE A 55 6.74 -3.54 4.70
C ILE A 55 6.81 -5.04 4.94
N GLN A 56 6.29 -5.48 6.07
CA GLN A 56 6.24 -6.87 6.47
C GLN A 56 4.79 -7.29 6.68
N ASP A 57 4.44 -8.45 6.15
CA ASP A 57 3.15 -9.09 6.40
C ASP A 57 3.11 -9.79 7.77
N ILE A 58 1.92 -10.18 8.24
CA ILE A 58 1.77 -11.01 9.44
C ILE A 58 2.52 -12.35 9.34
N ASP A 59 2.67 -12.89 8.14
CA ASP A 59 3.41 -14.13 7.86
C ASP A 59 4.94 -13.93 7.90
N GLY A 60 5.41 -12.70 8.12
CA GLY A 60 6.83 -12.35 8.15
C GLY A 60 7.43 -12.06 6.78
N THR A 61 6.66 -12.22 5.70
CA THR A 61 7.09 -11.90 4.34
C THR A 61 7.38 -10.40 4.20
N VAL A 62 8.63 -10.07 3.82
CA VAL A 62 9.08 -8.69 3.62
C VAL A 62 8.96 -8.30 2.15
N GLN A 63 8.38 -7.12 1.90
CA GLN A 63 8.19 -6.58 0.56
C GLN A 63 8.66 -5.13 0.47
N ARG A 64 9.33 -4.80 -0.63
CA ARG A 64 9.73 -3.44 -0.96
C ARG A 64 8.63 -2.76 -1.77
N VAL A 65 8.19 -1.59 -1.31
CA VAL A 65 7.06 -0.86 -1.89
C VAL A 65 7.35 0.61 -2.06
N HIS A 66 6.74 1.21 -3.08
CA HIS A 66 6.80 2.65 -3.32
C HIS A 66 5.62 3.37 -2.68
N LYS A 67 5.85 4.50 -2.02
CA LYS A 67 4.84 5.39 -1.41
C LYS A 67 4.10 6.25 -2.42
N LEU A 68 4.18 5.95 -3.72
CA LEU A 68 3.32 6.64 -4.69
C LEU A 68 1.90 6.46 -4.16
N GLY A 69 1.13 7.53 -3.97
CA GLY A 69 -0.11 7.53 -3.16
C GLY A 69 -1.22 6.57 -3.61
N LEU A 70 -0.93 5.80 -4.65
CA LEU A 70 -1.72 4.70 -5.16
C LEU A 70 -1.37 3.36 -4.49
N SER A 71 -0.14 3.15 -3.98
CA SER A 71 0.36 1.81 -3.61
C SER A 71 0.31 1.50 -2.11
N LEU A 72 0.28 2.51 -1.25
CA LEU A 72 0.23 2.37 0.20
C LEU A 72 -0.86 3.28 0.78
N LYS A 73 -1.71 2.72 1.64
CA LYS A 73 -2.72 3.47 2.40
C LYS A 73 -2.51 3.22 3.89
N MET A 74 -2.50 4.27 4.69
CA MET A 74 -2.37 4.14 6.14
C MET A 74 -3.64 3.50 6.69
N TYR A 75 -3.49 2.54 7.60
CA TYR A 75 -4.60 2.10 8.44
C TYR A 75 -4.91 3.24 9.43
N CYS A 76 -6.14 3.72 9.41
CA CYS A 76 -6.65 4.56 10.49
C CYS A 76 -7.36 3.61 11.45
N THR A 77 -6.77 3.40 12.63
CA THR A 77 -7.51 2.88 13.79
C THR A 77 -8.53 3.92 14.24
#